data_AF-A0A2X0RB64-F1
#
_entry.id   AF-A0A2X0RB64-F1
#
_cell.length_a   1.000
_cell.length_b   1.000
_cell.length_c   1.000
_cell.angle_alpha   90.00
_cell.angle_beta   90.00
_cell.angle_gamma   90.00
#
_symmetry.space_group_name_H-M   'P 1'
#
loop_
_entity.id
_entity.type
_entity.pdbx_description
1 polymer ?
#
loop_
_entity_poly.entity_id
_entity_poly.type
_entity_poly.pdbx_seq_one_letter_code
_entity_poly.pdbx_strand_id
1 'polypeptide(L)'
;MKTTWASFCRALEAGIFEETNRYLTILALIVGFANSKYWVQISVIGSAIVFGLLHFTNLGGQDFAATLNQVIYAATLGLVLAILYLYTGKLWLPMLYHFGIDFLNYAVNGGIKAQVWSGTLSDWVSSIVSIIVPVAIVIWMMTGKRRQVMDENIERLLG
;
A
#
# COMPACT_ATOMS: atom_id res chain seq x y z
N MET A 1 -22.36 -10.15 -3.93
CA MET A 1 -21.53 -9.59 -2.84
C MET A 1 -22.14 -10.03 -1.50
N LYS A 2 -21.32 -10.51 -0.56
CA LYS A 2 -21.75 -10.87 0.80
C LYS A 2 -20.86 -10.11 1.80
N THR A 3 -21.37 -9.02 2.36
CA THR A 3 -20.66 -8.22 3.36
C THR A 3 -21.09 -8.65 4.76
N THR A 4 -20.14 -8.68 5.70
CA THR A 4 -20.42 -8.90 7.12
C THR A 4 -19.95 -7.70 7.93
N TRP A 5 -20.50 -7.53 9.13
CA TRP A 5 -19.98 -6.52 10.08
C TRP A 5 -18.49 -6.71 10.35
N ALA A 6 -18.05 -7.97 10.51
CA ALA A 6 -16.63 -8.28 10.68
C ALA A 6 -15.79 -7.81 9.48
N SER A 7 -16.23 -8.05 8.25
CA SER A 7 -15.54 -7.59 7.03
C SER A 7 -15.42 -6.07 6.97
N PHE A 8 -16.47 -5.34 7.37
CA PHE A 8 -16.42 -3.88 7.45
C PHE A 8 -15.39 -3.42 8.50
N CYS A 9 -15.44 -3.98 9.71
CA CYS A 9 -14.50 -3.63 10.77
C CYS A 9 -13.05 -3.93 10.41
N ARG A 10 -12.76 -5.06 9.76
CA ARG A 10 -11.38 -5.39 9.34
C ARG A 10 -10.88 -4.50 8.22
N ALA A 11 -11.72 -4.18 7.24
CA ALA A 11 -11.33 -3.22 6.22
C ALA A 11 -11.09 -1.83 6.83
N LEU A 12 -11.88 -1.43 7.83
CA LEU A 12 -11.72 -0.15 8.53
C LEU A 12 -10.44 -0.13 9.37
N GLU A 13 -10.14 -1.23 10.05
CA GLU A 13 -8.89 -1.44 10.77
C GLU A 13 -7.69 -1.32 9.83
N ALA A 14 -7.68 -2.05 8.71
CA ALA A 14 -6.62 -1.95 7.71
C ALA A 14 -6.48 -0.52 7.17
N GLY A 15 -7.61 0.09 6.79
CA GLY A 15 -7.66 1.45 6.28
C GLY A 15 -7.15 2.49 7.26
N ILE A 16 -7.42 2.39 8.57
CA ILE A 16 -6.99 3.39 9.55
C ILE A 16 -5.64 3.01 10.15
N PHE A 17 -5.55 1.85 10.80
CA PHE A 17 -4.41 1.47 11.63
C PHE A 17 -3.15 1.24 10.79
N GLU A 18 -3.25 0.46 9.71
CA GLU A 18 -2.08 0.16 8.89
C GLU A 18 -1.57 1.40 8.16
N GLU A 19 -2.47 2.27 7.73
CA GLU A 19 -2.13 3.54 7.09
C GLU A 19 -1.52 4.55 8.06
N THR A 20 -1.98 4.60 9.31
CA THR A 20 -1.31 5.37 10.36
C THR A 20 0.10 4.85 10.61
N ASN A 21 0.30 3.54 10.72
CA ASN A 21 1.63 2.95 10.89
C ASN A 21 2.54 3.24 9.68
N ARG A 22 2.00 3.19 8.46
CA ARG A 22 2.77 3.53 7.26
C ARG A 22 3.09 5.01 7.19
N TYR A 23 2.19 5.89 7.61
CA TYR A 23 2.47 7.31 7.75
C TYR A 23 3.65 7.57 8.70
N LEU A 24 3.66 6.94 9.87
CA LEU A 24 4.78 7.03 10.82
C LEU A 24 6.09 6.51 10.21
N THR A 25 6.01 5.42 9.44
CA THR A 25 7.16 4.87 8.71
C THR A 25 7.68 5.86 7.65
N ILE A 26 6.78 6.50 6.89
CA ILE A 26 7.12 7.53 5.91
C ILE A 26 7.80 8.72 6.60
N LEU A 27 7.26 9.22 7.71
CA LEU A 27 7.88 10.30 8.48
C LEU A 27 9.28 9.92 8.98
N ALA A 28 9.44 8.73 9.54
CA ALA A 28 10.74 8.25 10.02
C ALA A 28 11.77 8.20 8.88
N LEU A 29 11.36 7.76 7.68
CA LEU A 29 12.22 7.75 6.49
C LEU A 29 12.54 9.16 5.98
N ILE A 30 11.55 10.07 5.95
CA ILE A 30 11.76 11.47 5.56
C ILE A 30 12.80 12.13 6.48
N VAL A 31 12.60 12.01 7.80
CA VAL A 31 13.49 12.62 8.80
C VAL A 31 14.87 11.97 8.76
N GLY A 32 14.93 10.63 8.74
CA GLY A 32 16.18 9.88 8.72
C GLY A 32 17.03 10.13 7.46
N PHE A 33 16.40 10.53 6.35
CA PHE A 33 17.06 10.79 5.08
C PHE A 33 16.87 12.23 4.58
N ALA A 34 16.65 13.20 5.49
CA ALA A 34 16.34 14.59 5.14
C ALA A 34 17.42 15.26 4.26
N ASN A 35 18.68 14.84 4.39
CA ASN A 35 19.80 15.37 3.59
C ASN A 35 20.03 14.61 2.27
N SER A 36 19.19 13.62 1.95
CA SER A 36 19.32 12.82 0.72
C SER A 36 18.52 13.43 -0.42
N LYS A 37 19.16 13.59 -1.59
CA LYS A 37 18.44 13.92 -2.83
C LYS A 37 17.41 12.88 -3.28
N TYR A 38 17.41 11.70 -2.66
CA TYR A 38 16.49 10.60 -2.95
C TYR A 38 15.42 10.39 -1.88
N TRP A 39 15.26 11.32 -0.94
CA TRP A 39 14.33 11.22 0.19
C TRP A 39 12.90 10.79 -0.16
N VAL A 40 12.28 11.32 -1.21
CA VAL A 40 10.96 10.86 -1.72
C VAL A 40 11.03 9.40 -2.16
N GLN A 41 12.02 9.01 -2.96
CA GLN A 41 12.16 7.63 -3.43
C GLN A 41 12.35 6.67 -2.26
N ILE A 42 13.22 7.03 -1.31
CA ILE A 42 13.48 6.24 -0.11
C ILE A 42 12.20 6.11 0.72
N SER A 43 11.45 7.19 0.90
CA SER A 43 10.21 7.19 1.69
C SER A 43 9.11 6.37 1.02
N VAL A 44 8.92 6.52 -0.29
CA VAL A 44 7.91 5.77 -1.07
C VAL A 44 8.27 4.28 -1.14
N ILE A 45 9.47 3.95 -1.57
CA ILE A 45 9.90 2.56 -1.80
C ILE A 45 10.13 1.85 -0.46
N GLY A 46 10.81 2.51 0.48
CA GLY A 46 11.10 1.94 1.79
C GLY A 46 9.84 1.64 2.60
N SER A 47 8.89 2.58 2.66
CA SER A 47 7.63 2.33 3.38
C SER A 47 6.79 1.23 2.73
N ALA A 48 6.78 1.16 1.39
CA ALA A 48 6.10 0.11 0.63
C ALA A 48 6.71 -1.28 0.88
N ILE A 49 8.04 -1.40 0.90
CA ILE A 49 8.73 -2.65 1.21
C ILE A 49 8.40 -3.09 2.64
N VAL A 50 8.54 -2.20 3.62
CA VAL A 50 8.20 -2.51 5.02
C VAL A 50 6.75 -2.99 5.12
N PHE A 51 5.82 -2.28 4.49
CA PHE A 51 4.40 -2.61 4.50
C PHE A 51 4.12 -3.99 3.89
N GLY A 52 4.71 -4.30 2.74
CA GLY A 52 4.62 -5.63 2.13
C GLY A 52 5.18 -6.73 3.05
N LEU A 53 6.38 -6.53 3.61
CA LEU A 53 7.06 -7.52 4.45
C LEU A 53 6.28 -7.86 5.72
N LEU A 54 5.53 -6.91 6.29
CA LEU A 54 4.66 -7.17 7.45
C LEU A 54 3.64 -8.28 7.18
N HIS A 55 3.22 -8.49 5.93
CA HIS A 55 2.24 -9.52 5.58
C HIS A 55 2.78 -10.95 5.67
N PHE A 56 4.10 -11.14 5.85
CA PHE A 56 4.63 -12.47 6.18
C PHE A 56 4.12 -13.00 7.53
N THR A 57 3.54 -12.16 8.39
CA THR A 57 2.86 -12.62 9.62
C THR A 57 1.64 -13.51 9.35
N ASN A 58 1.14 -13.54 8.10
CA ASN A 58 0.05 -14.43 7.69
C ASN A 58 0.50 -15.89 7.48
N LEU A 59 1.82 -16.14 7.47
CA LEU A 59 2.35 -17.50 7.50
C LEU A 59 1.83 -18.23 8.76
N GLY A 60 1.38 -19.47 8.59
CA GLY A 60 0.72 -20.26 9.63
C GLY A 60 -0.81 -20.26 9.52
N GLY A 61 -1.41 -19.24 8.89
CA GLY A 61 -2.81 -19.23 8.46
C GLY A 61 -3.00 -19.31 6.95
N GLN A 62 -1.94 -19.03 6.18
CA GLN A 62 -1.92 -18.99 4.73
C GLN A 62 -0.71 -19.75 4.18
N ASP A 63 -0.87 -20.35 3.00
CA ASP A 63 0.19 -21.01 2.25
C ASP A 63 1.24 -20.02 1.75
N PHE A 64 2.47 -20.51 1.54
CA PHE A 64 3.60 -19.66 1.20
C PHE A 64 3.39 -18.87 -0.10
N ALA A 65 2.85 -19.51 -1.14
CA ALA A 65 2.65 -18.88 -2.44
C ALA A 65 1.62 -17.74 -2.36
N ALA A 66 0.48 -17.97 -1.70
CA ALA A 66 -0.51 -16.91 -1.45
C ALA A 66 0.07 -15.78 -0.59
N THR A 67 0.89 -16.10 0.41
CA THR A 67 1.55 -15.08 1.27
C THR A 67 2.56 -14.26 0.50
N LEU A 68 3.39 -14.89 -0.32
CA LEU A 68 4.32 -14.18 -1.18
C LEU A 68 3.58 -13.26 -2.15
N ASN A 69 2.49 -13.74 -2.76
CA ASN A 69 1.67 -12.91 -3.64
C ASN A 69 1.06 -11.70 -2.89
N GLN A 70 0.57 -11.91 -1.67
CA GLN A 70 0.04 -10.84 -0.83
C GLN A 70 1.12 -9.82 -0.43
N VAL A 71 2.33 -10.27 -0.07
CA VAL A 71 3.48 -9.40 0.22
C VAL A 71 3.81 -8.52 -0.98
N ILE A 72 3.87 -9.10 -2.18
CA ILE A 72 4.14 -8.36 -3.42
C ILE A 72 3.02 -7.36 -3.71
N TYR A 73 1.76 -7.80 -3.62
CA TYR A 73 0.59 -6.95 -3.83
C TYR A 73 0.53 -5.78 -2.85
N ALA A 74 0.73 -6.04 -1.56
CA ALA A 74 0.73 -5.03 -0.52
C ALA A 74 1.89 -4.04 -0.72
N ALA A 75 3.07 -4.51 -1.11
CA ALA A 75 4.18 -3.62 -1.45
C ALA A 75 3.85 -2.72 -2.65
N THR A 76 3.33 -3.27 -3.76
CA THR A 76 3.04 -2.47 -4.95
C THR A 76 1.88 -1.49 -4.72
N LEU A 77 0.85 -1.90 -3.98
CA LEU A 77 -0.21 -0.99 -3.55
C LEU A 77 0.33 0.10 -2.61
N GLY A 78 1.21 -0.27 -1.68
CA GLY A 78 1.88 0.64 -0.76
C GLY A 78 2.64 1.76 -1.47
N LEU A 79 3.23 1.49 -2.65
CA LEU A 79 3.87 2.54 -3.47
C LEU A 79 2.86 3.61 -3.90
N VAL A 80 1.68 3.20 -4.39
CA VAL A 80 0.63 4.10 -4.86
C VAL A 80 0.07 4.93 -3.71
N LEU A 81 -0.17 4.29 -2.57
CA LEU A 81 -0.74 4.97 -1.42
C LEU A 81 0.25 5.91 -0.72
N ALA A 82 1.53 5.57 -0.69
CA ALA A 82 2.59 6.50 -0.26
C ALA A 82 2.62 7.74 -1.17
N ILE A 83 2.53 7.55 -2.48
CA ILE A 83 2.43 8.68 -3.43
C ILE A 83 1.14 9.47 -3.22
N LEU A 84 0.00 8.80 -3.03
CA LEU A 84 -1.28 9.46 -2.78
C LEU A 84 -1.18 10.37 -1.55
N TYR A 85 -0.55 9.89 -0.47
CA TYR A 85 -0.28 10.70 0.70
C TYR A 85 0.66 11.88 0.39
N LEU A 86 1.86 11.61 -0.10
CA LEU A 86 2.91 12.63 -0.31
C LEU A 86 2.52 13.66 -1.36
N TYR A 87 1.72 13.30 -2.35
CA TYR A 87 1.27 14.22 -3.38
C TYR A 87 0.11 15.10 -2.90
N THR A 88 -0.77 14.59 -2.03
CA THR A 88 -1.96 15.34 -1.58
C THR A 88 -1.81 16.00 -0.22
N GLY A 89 -0.84 15.56 0.58
CA GLY A 89 -0.69 15.95 1.99
C GLY A 89 -1.80 15.43 2.90
N LYS A 90 -2.67 14.52 2.43
CA LYS A 90 -3.90 14.11 3.13
C LYS A 90 -3.88 12.62 3.46
N LEU A 91 -3.69 12.30 4.74
CA LEU A 91 -3.66 10.90 5.21
C LEU A 91 -5.01 10.17 5.06
N TRP A 92 -6.14 10.88 5.13
CA TRP A 92 -7.45 10.24 5.02
C TRP A 92 -7.73 9.66 3.62
N LEU A 93 -7.03 10.13 2.57
CA LEU A 93 -7.20 9.62 1.20
C LEU A 93 -6.67 8.18 1.03
N PRO A 94 -5.41 7.84 1.40
CA PRO A 94 -4.97 6.45 1.38
C PRO A 94 -5.75 5.59 2.39
N MET A 95 -6.18 6.13 3.53
CA MET A 95 -7.07 5.41 4.46
C MET A 95 -8.37 4.97 3.80
N LEU A 96 -9.05 5.91 3.14
CA LEU A 96 -10.30 5.64 2.43
C LEU A 96 -10.09 4.67 1.28
N TYR A 97 -9.01 4.81 0.51
CA TYR A 97 -8.70 3.93 -0.60
C TYR A 97 -8.43 2.50 -0.12
N HIS A 98 -7.56 2.33 0.88
CA HIS A 98 -7.19 1.02 1.41
C HIS A 98 -8.41 0.32 2.03
N PHE A 99 -9.19 1.04 2.85
CA PHE A 99 -10.49 0.57 3.32
C PHE A 99 -11.37 0.07 2.17
N GLY A 100 -11.51 0.87 1.10
CA GLY A 100 -12.36 0.55 -0.03
C GLY A 100 -11.95 -0.72 -0.76
N ILE A 101 -10.64 -0.90 -1.00
CA ILE A 101 -10.11 -2.10 -1.65
C ILE A 101 -10.37 -3.35 -0.81
N ASP A 102 -10.07 -3.30 0.48
CA ASP A 102 -10.24 -4.45 1.38
C ASP A 102 -11.71 -4.79 1.56
N PHE A 103 -12.55 -3.78 1.75
CA PHE A 103 -13.99 -3.99 1.90
C PHE A 103 -14.60 -4.63 0.66
N LEU A 104 -14.24 -4.16 -0.54
CA LEU A 104 -14.68 -4.77 -1.80
C LEU A 104 -14.15 -6.19 -1.96
N ASN A 105 -12.88 -6.44 -1.61
CA ASN A 105 -12.28 -7.77 -1.66
C ASN A 105 -13.05 -8.76 -0.78
N TYR A 106 -13.32 -8.40 0.48
CA TYR A 106 -14.11 -9.23 1.38
C TYR A 106 -15.55 -9.41 0.90
N ALA A 107 -16.16 -8.37 0.31
CA ALA A 107 -17.52 -8.44 -0.22
C ALA A 107 -17.63 -9.43 -1.41
N VAL A 108 -16.60 -9.51 -2.25
CA VAL A 108 -16.53 -10.45 -3.39
C VAL A 108 -16.24 -11.88 -2.91
N ASN A 109 -15.31 -12.05 -1.97
CA ASN A 109 -14.91 -13.36 -1.45
C ASN A 109 -15.88 -13.94 -0.39
N GLY A 110 -16.86 -13.14 0.01
CA GLY A 110 -17.93 -13.52 0.93
C GLY A 110 -17.47 -13.66 2.38
N GLY A 111 -16.66 -12.72 2.85
CA GLY A 111 -16.15 -12.65 4.21
C GLY A 111 -14.62 -12.46 4.27
N ILE A 112 -14.11 -12.43 5.50
CA ILE A 112 -12.67 -12.45 5.76
C ILE A 112 -12.19 -13.90 5.62
N LYS A 113 -11.38 -14.15 4.60
CA LYS A 113 -10.79 -15.46 4.33
C LYS A 113 -9.31 -15.28 4.02
N ALA A 114 -8.51 -16.29 4.34
CA ALA A 114 -7.13 -16.35 3.88
C ALA A 114 -7.10 -16.27 2.34
N GLN A 115 -6.12 -15.56 1.79
CA GLN A 115 -5.90 -15.58 0.35
C GLN A 115 -5.51 -17.01 -0.05
N VAL A 116 -5.94 -17.41 -1.23
CA VAL A 116 -5.59 -18.69 -1.84
C VAL A 116 -4.93 -18.38 -3.17
N TRP A 117 -3.82 -19.06 -3.48
CA TRP A 117 -3.15 -18.94 -4.76
C TRP A 117 -2.99 -20.32 -5.38
N SER A 118 -3.66 -20.54 -6.50
CA SER A 118 -3.73 -21.84 -7.17
C SER A 118 -2.83 -21.93 -8.40
N GLY A 119 -2.10 -20.86 -8.72
CA GLY A 119 -1.26 -20.77 -9.91
C GLY A 119 -2.04 -20.76 -11.22
N THR A 120 -3.33 -20.43 -11.17
CA THR A 120 -4.18 -20.35 -12.36
C THR A 120 -3.79 -19.17 -13.25
N LEU A 121 -4.25 -19.18 -14.51
CA LEU A 121 -4.05 -18.04 -15.41
C LEU A 121 -4.62 -16.74 -14.82
N SER A 122 -5.78 -16.80 -14.16
CA SER A 122 -6.38 -15.63 -13.50
C SER A 122 -5.52 -15.10 -12.36
N ASP A 123 -4.91 -15.98 -11.56
CA ASP A 123 -4.00 -15.59 -10.48
C ASP A 123 -2.82 -14.81 -11.07
N TRP A 124 -2.17 -15.36 -12.10
CA TRP A 124 -1.04 -14.72 -12.77
C TRP A 124 -1.40 -13.38 -13.41
N VAL A 125 -2.52 -13.31 -14.13
CA VAL A 125 -2.98 -12.06 -14.75
C VAL A 125 -3.24 -11.00 -13.69
N SER A 126 -3.93 -11.36 -12.60
CA SER A 126 -4.19 -10.45 -11.49
C SER A 126 -2.90 -9.93 -10.86
N SER A 127 -1.95 -10.83 -10.54
CA SER A 127 -0.64 -10.46 -9.98
C SER A 127 0.11 -9.50 -10.91
N ILE A 128 0.21 -9.81 -12.20
CA ILE A 128 0.92 -8.98 -13.18
C ILE A 128 0.29 -7.59 -13.28
N VAL A 129 -1.03 -7.51 -13.41
CA VAL A 129 -1.75 -6.22 -13.48
C VAL A 129 -1.52 -5.40 -12.21
N SER A 130 -1.60 -6.04 -11.04
CA SER A 130 -1.38 -5.40 -9.73
C SER A 130 0.07 -4.95 -9.48
N ILE A 131 1.02 -5.35 -10.32
CA ILE A 131 2.39 -4.87 -10.28
C ILE A 131 2.60 -3.77 -11.32
N ILE A 132 2.27 -4.06 -12.59
CA ILE A 132 2.57 -3.17 -13.71
C ILE A 132 1.85 -1.83 -13.56
N VAL A 133 0.56 -1.84 -13.20
CA VAL A 133 -0.23 -0.60 -13.12
C VAL A 133 0.29 0.32 -12.00
N PRO A 134 0.43 -0.15 -10.74
CA PRO A 134 1.08 0.64 -9.69
C PRO A 134 2.47 1.16 -10.04
N VAL A 135 3.34 0.32 -10.60
CA VAL A 135 4.71 0.71 -10.95
C VAL A 135 4.69 1.78 -12.04
N ALA A 136 3.83 1.66 -13.06
CA ALA A 136 3.68 2.68 -14.09
C ALA A 136 3.20 4.02 -13.51
N ILE A 137 2.24 4.00 -12.58
CA ILE A 137 1.77 5.20 -11.86
C ILE A 137 2.93 5.82 -11.08
N VAL A 138 3.72 5.02 -10.37
CA VAL A 138 4.87 5.49 -9.59
C VAL A 138 5.90 6.16 -10.49
N ILE A 139 6.30 5.52 -11.58
CA ILE A 139 7.27 6.09 -12.54
C ILE A 139 6.75 7.43 -13.07
N TRP A 140 5.48 7.51 -13.44
CA TRP A 140 4.87 8.73 -13.93
C TRP A 140 4.84 9.85 -12.88
N MET A 141 4.50 9.53 -11.63
CA MET A 141 4.43 10.48 -10.52
C MET A 141 5.81 10.97 -10.07
N MET A 142 6.87 10.20 -10.31
CA MET A 142 8.25 10.58 -10.01
C MET A 142 8.88 11.57 -11.01
N THR A 143 8.09 12.16 -11.92
CA THR A 143 8.59 13.08 -12.95
C THR A 143 7.89 14.45 -12.96
N GLY A 144 8.63 15.48 -13.39
CA GLY A 144 8.11 16.83 -13.64
C GLY A 144 7.47 17.48 -12.42
N LYS A 145 6.39 18.26 -12.65
CA LYS A 145 5.67 18.99 -11.60
C LYS A 145 5.08 18.10 -10.51
N ARG A 146 4.71 16.85 -10.83
CA ARG A 146 4.13 15.91 -9.87
C ARG A 146 5.12 15.58 -8.75
N ARG A 147 6.37 15.37 -9.14
CA ARG A 147 7.48 15.15 -8.22
C ARG A 147 7.72 16.39 -7.35
N GLN A 148 7.78 17.57 -7.96
CA GLN A 148 7.97 18.83 -7.23
C GLN A 148 6.92 19.05 -6.13
N VAL A 149 5.65 18.75 -6.40
CA VAL A 149 4.57 18.82 -5.38
C VAL A 149 4.83 17.89 -4.19
N MET A 150 5.37 16.68 -4.43
CA MET A 150 5.74 15.79 -3.33
C MET A 150 6.93 16.32 -2.54
N ASP A 151 7.95 16.87 -3.21
CA ASP A 151 9.09 17.50 -2.53
C ASP A 151 8.60 18.67 -1.65
N GLU A 152 7.76 19.58 -2.17
CA GLU A 152 7.17 20.69 -1.39
C GLU A 152 6.34 20.22 -0.18
N ASN A 153 5.55 19.16 -0.34
CA ASN A 153 4.77 18.62 0.77
C ASN A 153 5.66 17.98 1.84
N ILE A 154 6.76 17.34 1.45
CA ILE A 154 7.74 16.80 2.40
C ILE A 154 8.45 17.95 3.14
N GLU A 155 8.83 19.01 2.45
CA GLU A 155 9.44 20.20 3.08
C GLU A 155 8.52 20.79 4.16
N ARG A 156 7.22 20.90 3.88
CA ARG A 156 6.21 21.34 4.87
C ARG A 156 6.11 20.44 6.10
N LEU A 157 6.47 19.16 5.99
CA LEU A 157 6.49 18.22 7.13
C LEU A 157 7.73 18.40 8.00
N LEU A 158 8.81 18.99 7.47
CA LEU A 158 10.08 19.18 8.17
C LEU A 158 10.20 20.55 8.87
N GLY A 159 9.40 21.53 8.48
CA GLY A 159 9.39 22.88 9.06
C GLY A 159 9.99 23.91 8.13
#